data_AF-A0AAW6QVD9-F1
#
_entry.id   AF-A0AAW6QVD9-F1
#
_cell.length_a   1.000
_cell.length_b   1.000
_cell.length_c   1.000
_cell.angle_alpha   90.00
_cell.angle_beta   90.00
_cell.angle_gamma   90.00
#
_symmetry.space_group_name_H-M   'P 1'
#
loop_
_entity.id
_entity.type
_entity.pdbx_description
1 polymer ?
#
loop_
_entity_poly.entity_id
_entity_poly.type
_entity_poly.pdbx_seq_one_letter_code
_entity_poly.pdbx_strand_id
1 'polypeptide(L)'
;MDQAEFRLRFNLHPLAKQDPAALPHQGLRKAAVLIPLQEIQGELNLILTQRPMHLRAHPGQISFPGGKIEPSDPSAIMAALREAEEEIGLCRENVDVIGTFPAHNTFTGFEITPVVGIIKQDFTLRLDPGEVADCFTVPLSFFIEPSHRHRNAFLRKGRYYSVHFIPYQQRFIWGATAAIIDHLCRHVSLPEEML
;
A
#
# COMPACT_ATOMS: atom_id res chain seq x y z
N MET A 1 3.63 14.37 -9.95
CA MET A 1 2.15 14.40 -9.86
C MET A 1 1.79 15.00 -8.52
N ASP A 2 1.09 16.13 -8.53
CA ASP A 2 0.63 16.80 -7.31
C ASP A 2 -0.70 16.19 -6.81
N GLN A 3 -1.21 16.68 -5.66
CA GLN A 3 -2.46 16.19 -5.09
C GLN A 3 -3.68 16.42 -6.00
N ALA A 4 -3.74 17.55 -6.72
CA ALA A 4 -4.90 17.90 -7.53
C ALA A 4 -5.00 16.99 -8.77
N GLU A 5 -3.89 16.81 -9.46
CA GLU A 5 -3.75 15.89 -10.59
C GLU A 5 -4.06 14.46 -10.17
N PHE A 6 -3.52 14.01 -9.02
CA PHE A 6 -3.78 12.67 -8.53
C PHE A 6 -5.26 12.43 -8.24
N ARG A 7 -5.94 13.35 -7.56
CA ARG A 7 -7.39 13.24 -7.30
C ARG A 7 -8.20 13.19 -8.58
N LEU A 8 -7.84 14.01 -9.57
CA LEU A 8 -8.50 13.97 -10.87
C LEU A 8 -8.36 12.57 -11.48
N ARG A 9 -7.13 12.08 -11.63
CA ARG A 9 -6.85 10.77 -12.26
C ARG A 9 -7.45 9.60 -11.48
N PHE A 10 -7.42 9.65 -10.15
CA PHE A 10 -8.03 8.64 -9.28
C PHE A 10 -9.54 8.52 -9.48
N ASN A 11 -10.22 9.64 -9.75
CA ASN A 11 -11.66 9.69 -9.97
C ASN A 11 -12.07 9.40 -11.44
N LEU A 12 -11.12 9.35 -12.38
CA LEU A 12 -11.42 8.98 -13.78
C LEU A 12 -11.84 7.51 -13.90
N HIS A 13 -11.30 6.64 -13.05
CA HIS A 13 -11.56 5.21 -13.09
C HIS A 13 -12.43 4.82 -11.90
N PRO A 14 -13.56 4.13 -12.11
CA PRO A 14 -14.36 3.64 -11.00
C PRO A 14 -13.52 2.67 -10.17
N LEU A 15 -13.56 2.81 -8.85
CA LEU A 15 -12.97 1.81 -7.96
C LEU A 15 -13.68 0.48 -8.23
N ALA A 16 -12.91 -0.51 -8.67
CA ALA A 16 -13.44 -1.84 -8.93
C ALA A 16 -14.14 -2.33 -7.66
N LYS A 17 -15.43 -2.66 -7.77
CA LYS A 17 -16.14 -3.34 -6.68
C LYS A 17 -15.46 -4.70 -6.49
N GLN A 18 -15.32 -5.14 -5.24
CA GLN A 18 -14.97 -6.54 -4.99
C GLN A 18 -15.94 -7.42 -5.77
N ASP A 19 -15.41 -8.33 -6.58
CA ASP A 19 -16.24 -9.28 -7.31
C ASP A 19 -16.97 -10.17 -6.29
N PRO A 20 -18.30 -10.09 -6.17
CA PRO A 20 -19.05 -10.93 -5.24
C PRO A 20 -18.93 -12.43 -5.57
N ALA A 21 -18.55 -12.75 -6.81
CA ALA A 21 -18.34 -14.12 -7.30
C ALA A 21 -16.91 -14.63 -7.07
N ALA A 22 -15.97 -13.79 -6.62
CA ALA A 22 -14.68 -14.26 -6.17
C ALA A 22 -14.91 -15.13 -4.93
N LEU A 23 -14.72 -16.44 -5.07
CA LEU A 23 -14.88 -17.39 -3.97
C LEU A 23 -14.09 -16.88 -2.76
N PRO A 24 -14.74 -16.64 -1.60
CA PRO A 24 -14.01 -16.25 -0.41
C PRO A 24 -12.98 -17.34 -0.14
N HIS A 25 -11.70 -16.97 -0.10
CA HIS A 25 -10.68 -17.88 0.40
C HIS A 25 -10.95 -18.07 1.89
N GLN A 26 -11.68 -19.14 2.22
CA GLN A 26 -12.05 -19.44 3.59
C GLN A 26 -10.78 -19.61 4.43
N GLY A 27 -10.75 -18.94 5.60
CA GLY A 27 -9.64 -19.02 6.55
C GLY A 27 -8.51 -17.99 6.39
N LEU A 28 -8.60 -17.02 5.47
CA LEU A 28 -7.63 -15.91 5.44
C LEU A 28 -7.86 -14.94 6.60
N ARG A 29 -6.76 -14.50 7.22
CA ARG A 29 -6.77 -13.44 8.22
C ARG A 29 -6.98 -12.09 7.55
N LYS A 30 -7.94 -11.32 8.04
CA LYS A 30 -8.24 -9.99 7.49
C LYS A 30 -7.19 -8.97 7.98
N ALA A 31 -6.70 -8.16 7.07
CA ALA A 31 -5.73 -7.10 7.32
C ALA A 31 -6.10 -5.86 6.50
N ALA A 32 -5.60 -4.71 6.92
CA ALA A 32 -5.74 -3.47 6.18
C ALA A 32 -4.43 -2.69 6.20
N VAL A 33 -4.14 -2.02 5.09
CA VAL A 33 -2.95 -1.17 4.97
C VAL A 33 -3.35 0.19 4.44
N LEU A 34 -2.73 1.23 4.97
CA LEU A 34 -2.86 2.58 4.45
C LEU A 34 -1.86 2.77 3.31
N ILE A 35 -2.30 3.35 2.20
CA ILE A 35 -1.46 3.90 1.14
C ILE A 35 -1.41 5.42 1.40
N PRO A 36 -0.51 5.89 2.29
CA PRO A 36 -0.38 7.29 2.62
C PRO A 36 0.33 8.06 1.52
N LEU A 37 -0.31 9.11 1.01
CA LEU A 37 0.25 10.03 0.02
C LEU A 37 0.48 11.38 0.70
N GLN A 38 1.74 11.81 0.76
CA GLN A 38 2.14 13.11 1.26
C GLN A 38 2.64 13.97 0.11
N GLU A 39 2.18 15.22 0.01
CA GLU A 39 2.76 16.18 -0.93
C GLU A 39 4.03 16.78 -0.33
N ILE A 40 5.16 16.59 -1.02
CA ILE A 40 6.47 17.13 -0.64
C ILE A 40 6.96 17.94 -1.82
N GLN A 41 7.14 19.26 -1.62
CA GLN A 41 7.63 20.17 -2.67
C GLN A 41 6.82 20.11 -3.97
N GLY A 42 5.48 19.97 -3.88
CA GLY A 42 4.59 19.91 -5.04
C GLY A 42 4.49 18.53 -5.69
N GLU A 43 5.06 17.48 -5.09
CA GLU A 43 5.00 16.12 -5.61
C GLU A 43 4.48 15.14 -4.56
N LEU A 44 3.51 14.30 -4.94
CA LEU A 44 3.05 13.21 -4.09
C LEU A 44 4.12 12.14 -3.93
N ASN A 45 4.31 11.74 -2.68
CA ASN A 45 5.21 10.70 -2.25
C ASN A 45 4.42 9.66 -1.45
N LEU A 46 4.72 8.37 -1.64
CA LEU A 46 4.20 7.32 -0.77
C LEU A 46 5.10 7.21 0.46
N ILE A 47 4.50 7.11 1.65
CA ILE A 47 5.23 6.71 2.87
C ILE A 47 5.24 5.19 2.97
N LEU A 48 6.42 4.61 3.17
CA LEU A 48 6.65 3.19 3.36
C LEU A 48 7.45 2.95 4.64
N THR A 49 7.18 1.82 5.30
CA THR A 49 7.89 1.37 6.49
C THR A 49 8.78 0.19 6.16
N GLN A 50 9.86 0.02 6.92
CA GLN A 50 10.70 -1.17 6.90
C GLN A 50 10.65 -1.84 8.27
N ARG A 51 10.30 -3.13 8.26
CA ARG A 51 10.21 -3.94 9.47
C ARG A 51 11.59 -4.23 10.07
N PRO A 52 11.76 -4.26 11.39
CA PRO A 52 13.00 -4.66 12.02
C PRO A 52 13.47 -6.07 11.59
N MET A 53 14.78 -6.23 11.43
CA MET A 53 15.39 -7.50 11.04
C MET A 53 15.21 -8.62 12.08
N HIS A 54 14.95 -8.27 13.34
CA HIS A 54 14.83 -9.22 14.44
C HIS A 54 13.45 -9.87 14.54
N LEU A 55 12.46 -9.42 13.75
CA LEU A 55 11.11 -9.98 13.79
C LEU A 55 11.05 -11.38 13.19
N ARG A 56 10.30 -12.27 13.84
CA ARG A 56 10.12 -13.67 13.40
C ARG A 56 9.43 -13.78 12.04
N ALA A 57 8.57 -12.82 11.72
CA ALA A 57 7.82 -12.78 10.48
C ALA A 57 8.21 -11.53 9.68
N HIS A 58 8.49 -11.76 8.39
CA HIS A 58 8.77 -10.69 7.43
C HIS A 58 9.93 -9.74 7.83
N PRO A 59 11.07 -10.24 8.33
CA PRO A 59 12.18 -9.39 8.75
C PRO A 59 12.71 -8.54 7.58
N GLY A 60 12.89 -7.24 7.82
CA GLY A 60 13.42 -6.31 6.83
C GLY A 60 12.49 -6.00 5.65
N GLN A 61 11.28 -6.56 5.61
CA GLN A 61 10.36 -6.31 4.51
C GLN A 61 9.87 -4.87 4.53
N ILE A 62 9.66 -4.34 3.32
CA ILE A 62 9.08 -3.02 3.11
C ILE A 62 7.58 -3.17 2.90
N SER A 63 6.83 -2.40 3.67
CA SER A 63 5.37 -2.42 3.67
C SER A 63 4.81 -1.01 3.71
N PHE A 64 3.54 -0.94 3.38
CA PHE A 64 2.69 0.15 3.83
C PHE A 64 2.49 0.06 5.36
N PRO A 65 2.20 1.18 6.04
CA PRO A 65 1.70 1.12 7.40
C PRO A 65 0.40 0.31 7.44
N GLY A 66 0.24 -0.57 8.42
CA GLY A 66 -0.94 -1.43 8.50
C GLY A 66 -0.71 -2.78 9.13
N GLY A 67 -1.83 -3.40 9.50
CA GLY A 67 -1.81 -4.63 10.28
C GLY A 67 -3.12 -5.40 10.18
N LYS A 68 -3.35 -6.24 11.19
CA LYS A 68 -4.56 -7.07 11.26
C LYS A 68 -5.76 -6.20 11.57
N ILE A 69 -6.90 -6.57 11.02
CA ILE A 69 -8.17 -6.00 11.47
C ILE A 69 -8.54 -6.69 12.79
N GLU A 70 -8.63 -5.90 13.85
CA GLU A 70 -9.02 -6.35 15.18
C GLU A 70 -10.54 -6.40 15.35
N PRO A 71 -11.07 -7.18 16.31
CA PRO A 71 -12.51 -7.18 16.60
C PRO A 71 -13.07 -5.81 17.03
N SER A 72 -12.19 -4.94 17.56
CA SER A 72 -12.49 -3.57 17.97
C SER A 72 -12.56 -2.60 16.79
N ASP A 73 -11.98 -2.94 15.63
CA ASP A 73 -11.93 -2.05 14.46
C ASP A 73 -13.31 -1.99 13.77
N PRO A 74 -13.96 -0.82 13.69
CA PRO A 74 -15.28 -0.70 13.05
C PRO A 74 -15.27 -0.99 11.54
N SER A 75 -14.10 -0.89 10.90
CA SER A 75 -13.92 -1.15 9.47
C SER A 75 -12.44 -1.37 9.13
N ALA A 76 -12.17 -1.87 7.93
CA ALA A 76 -10.81 -1.94 7.39
C ALA A 76 -10.13 -0.56 7.29
N ILE A 77 -10.89 0.50 7.02
CA ILE A 77 -10.37 1.88 7.01
C ILE A 77 -9.89 2.26 8.41
N MET A 78 -10.69 2.00 9.43
CA MET A 78 -10.31 2.32 10.81
C MET A 78 -9.10 1.52 11.29
N ALA A 79 -9.00 0.25 10.89
CA ALA A 79 -7.82 -0.57 11.17
C ALA A 79 -6.56 0.03 10.52
N ALA A 80 -6.60 0.37 9.22
CA ALA A 80 -5.45 0.95 8.53
C ALA A 80 -5.01 2.31 9.15
N LEU A 81 -5.97 3.14 9.57
CA LEU A 81 -5.69 4.42 10.22
C LEU A 81 -5.11 4.23 11.64
N ARG A 82 -5.66 3.31 12.43
CA ARG A 82 -5.13 2.96 13.77
C ARG A 82 -3.68 2.49 13.66
N GLU A 83 -3.42 1.55 12.78
CA GLU A 83 -2.08 0.98 12.58
C GLU A 83 -1.08 2.05 12.10
N ALA A 84 -1.47 2.93 11.17
CA ALA A 84 -0.61 4.04 10.75
C ALA A 84 -0.33 5.05 11.89
N GLU A 85 -1.30 5.26 12.77
CA GLU A 85 -1.12 6.09 13.96
C GLU A 85 -0.14 5.45 14.95
N GLU A 86 -0.26 4.14 15.19
CA GLU A 86 0.60 3.35 16.08
C GLU A 86 2.03 3.22 15.55
N GLU A 87 2.18 2.87 14.27
CA GLU A 87 3.48 2.54 13.67
C GLU A 87 4.34 3.76 13.33
N ILE A 88 3.72 4.86 12.88
CA ILE A 88 4.45 6.05 12.38
C ILE A 88 3.99 7.38 12.98
N GLY A 89 2.99 7.38 13.87
CA GLY A 89 2.47 8.60 14.50
C GLY A 89 1.55 9.43 13.59
N LEU A 90 1.03 8.84 12.51
CA LEU A 90 0.12 9.53 11.60
C LEU A 90 -1.29 9.58 12.18
N CYS A 91 -1.61 10.69 12.83
CA CYS A 91 -2.94 10.97 13.37
C CYS A 91 -4.03 10.75 12.31
N ARG A 92 -5.05 9.95 12.65
CA ARG A 92 -6.14 9.58 11.73
C ARG A 92 -6.88 10.79 11.18
N GLU A 93 -7.05 11.85 11.98
CA GLU A 93 -7.67 13.10 11.55
C GLU A 93 -6.81 13.87 10.55
N ASN A 94 -5.54 13.50 10.35
CA ASN A 94 -4.66 14.09 9.34
C ASN A 94 -4.78 13.38 7.97
N VAL A 95 -5.60 12.34 7.85
CA VAL A 95 -5.73 11.57 6.61
C VAL A 95 -7.11 11.82 5.98
N ASP A 96 -7.12 12.31 4.74
CA ASP A 96 -8.33 12.30 3.90
C ASP A 96 -8.38 10.99 3.11
N VAL A 97 -9.26 10.08 3.53
CA VAL A 97 -9.45 8.78 2.86
C VAL A 97 -10.30 8.97 1.62
N ILE A 98 -9.75 8.67 0.46
CA ILE A 98 -10.42 8.88 -0.84
C ILE A 98 -10.99 7.60 -1.45
N GLY A 99 -10.66 6.43 -0.90
CA GLY A 99 -11.19 5.16 -1.37
C GLY A 99 -10.44 3.94 -0.87
N THR A 100 -10.91 2.76 -1.27
CA THR A 100 -10.25 1.48 -1.03
C THR A 100 -10.13 0.71 -2.33
N PHE A 101 -9.08 -0.09 -2.45
CA PHE A 101 -8.95 -1.04 -3.55
C PHE A 101 -9.54 -2.42 -3.17
N PRO A 102 -9.91 -3.25 -4.16
CA PRO A 102 -10.16 -4.68 -3.95
C PRO A 102 -9.07 -5.34 -3.10
N ALA A 103 -9.49 -6.29 -2.27
CA ALA A 103 -8.58 -6.94 -1.35
C ALA A 103 -7.53 -7.78 -2.09
N HIS A 104 -6.29 -7.76 -1.58
CA HIS A 104 -5.16 -8.52 -2.09
C HIS A 104 -4.88 -9.73 -1.21
N ASN A 105 -4.97 -10.92 -1.78
CA ASN A 105 -4.70 -12.17 -1.08
C ASN A 105 -3.22 -12.54 -1.14
N THR A 106 -2.62 -12.75 0.02
CA THR A 106 -1.19 -13.08 0.17
C THR A 106 -0.98 -14.58 0.35
N PHE A 107 0.20 -15.06 -0.04
CA PHE A 107 0.62 -16.45 0.23
C PHE A 107 0.87 -16.75 1.71
N THR A 108 0.89 -15.73 2.57
CA THR A 108 1.07 -15.85 4.02
C THR A 108 -0.25 -15.92 4.79
N GLY A 109 -1.37 -16.06 4.07
CA GLY A 109 -2.68 -16.29 4.68
C GLY A 109 -3.38 -15.01 5.14
N PHE A 110 -3.12 -13.89 4.48
CA PHE A 110 -3.83 -12.63 4.70
C PHE A 110 -4.63 -12.20 3.47
N GLU A 111 -5.80 -11.63 3.72
CA GLU A 111 -6.56 -10.83 2.77
C GLU A 111 -6.41 -9.35 3.20
N ILE A 112 -5.66 -8.59 2.41
CA ILE A 112 -5.29 -7.20 2.73
C ILE A 112 -6.23 -6.24 2.00
N THR A 113 -6.90 -5.35 2.72
CA THR A 113 -7.66 -4.24 2.14
C THR A 113 -6.77 -3.00 2.04
N PRO A 114 -6.40 -2.52 0.85
CA PRO A 114 -5.61 -1.30 0.70
C PRO A 114 -6.52 -0.06 0.76
N VAL A 115 -6.19 0.88 1.64
CA VAL A 115 -6.92 2.12 1.89
C VAL A 115 -6.10 3.29 1.36
N VAL A 116 -6.65 4.08 0.44
CA VAL A 116 -5.92 5.22 -0.16
C VAL A 116 -6.22 6.48 0.63
N GLY A 117 -5.17 7.10 1.18
CA GLY A 117 -5.29 8.29 2.02
C GLY A 117 -4.32 9.38 1.60
N ILE A 118 -4.82 10.62 1.55
CA ILE A 118 -4.01 11.81 1.31
C ILE A 118 -3.77 12.51 2.65
N ILE A 119 -2.50 12.73 2.97
CA ILE A 119 -2.09 13.43 4.19
C ILE A 119 -2.33 14.93 4.01
N LYS A 120 -3.07 15.54 4.95
CA LYS A 120 -3.54 16.93 4.82
C LYS A 120 -2.48 17.97 5.19
N GLN A 121 -1.64 17.65 6.16
CA GLN A 121 -0.56 18.52 6.65
C GLN A 121 0.64 17.69 7.08
N ASP A 122 1.82 18.32 7.09
CA ASP A 122 3.02 17.71 7.64
C ASP A 122 2.80 17.27 9.09
N PHE A 123 3.45 16.18 9.46
CA PHE A 123 3.39 15.61 10.81
C PHE A 123 4.78 15.22 11.28
N THR A 124 4.95 15.13 12.59
CA THR A 124 6.18 14.62 13.18
C THR A 124 6.14 13.11 13.20
N LEU A 125 7.09 12.49 12.49
CA LEU A 125 7.23 11.03 12.48
C LEU A 125 7.56 10.51 13.88
N ARG A 126 6.78 9.54 14.35
CA ARG A 126 7.07 8.79 15.59
C ARG A 126 6.97 7.30 15.28
N LEU A 127 8.13 6.65 15.21
CA LEU A 127 8.20 5.22 14.92
C LEU A 127 7.94 4.39 16.17
N ASP A 128 7.18 3.32 16.03
CA ASP A 128 7.25 2.20 16.97
C ASP A 128 8.47 1.32 16.63
N PRO A 129 9.54 1.35 17.43
CA PRO A 129 10.76 0.57 17.13
C PRO A 129 10.56 -0.95 17.21
N GLY A 130 9.46 -1.44 17.82
CA GLY A 130 9.10 -2.84 17.84
C GLY A 130 8.56 -3.34 16.50
N GLU A 131 7.93 -2.46 15.73
CA GLU A 131 7.19 -2.77 14.50
C GLU A 131 7.91 -2.22 13.26
N VAL A 132 8.53 -1.04 13.40
CA VAL A 132 9.12 -0.23 12.34
C VAL A 132 10.55 0.17 12.69
N ALA A 133 11.52 -0.35 11.93
CA ALA A 133 12.92 0.03 12.06
C ALA A 133 13.25 1.32 11.30
N ASP A 134 12.51 1.60 10.24
CA ASP A 134 12.75 2.74 9.37
C ASP A 134 11.49 3.15 8.60
N CYS A 135 11.39 4.42 8.24
CA CYS A 135 10.27 4.98 7.49
C CYS A 135 10.80 6.00 6.48
N PHE A 136 10.34 5.89 5.24
CA PHE A 136 10.87 6.68 4.14
C PHE A 136 9.80 6.97 3.10
N THR A 137 10.06 7.97 2.28
CA THR A 137 9.20 8.36 1.17
C THR A 137 9.80 7.98 -0.17
N VAL A 138 8.92 7.69 -1.12
CA VAL A 138 9.28 7.49 -2.53
C VAL A 138 8.34 8.32 -3.40
N PRO A 139 8.84 9.14 -4.33
CA PRO A 139 8.01 9.90 -5.24
C PRO A 139 7.05 8.99 -6.01
N LEU A 140 5.78 9.38 -6.12
CA LEU A 140 4.80 8.63 -6.89
C LEU A 140 5.20 8.55 -8.37
N SER A 141 5.88 9.58 -8.89
CA SER A 141 6.44 9.58 -10.26
C SER A 141 7.40 8.42 -10.51
N PHE A 142 8.23 8.08 -9.52
CA PHE A 142 9.12 6.92 -9.60
C PHE A 142 8.33 5.63 -9.83
N PHE A 143 7.22 5.46 -9.09
CA PHE A 143 6.39 4.28 -9.26
C PHE A 143 5.58 4.28 -10.54
N ILE A 144 5.16 5.44 -11.06
CA ILE A 144 4.37 5.55 -12.30
C ILE A 144 5.19 5.13 -13.51
N GLU A 145 6.50 5.41 -13.54
CA GLU A 145 7.42 4.98 -14.58
C GLU A 145 7.42 3.44 -14.71
N PRO A 146 6.87 2.87 -15.80
CA PRO A 146 6.71 1.41 -15.94
C PRO A 146 8.04 0.64 -15.87
N SER A 147 9.15 1.25 -16.29
CA SER A 147 10.47 0.59 -16.26
C SER A 147 10.97 0.28 -14.85
N HIS A 148 10.40 0.90 -13.80
CA HIS A 148 10.73 0.59 -12.40
C HIS A 148 9.87 -0.52 -11.79
N ARG A 149 8.78 -0.93 -12.46
CA ARG A 149 7.87 -1.98 -11.97
C ARG A 149 8.10 -3.27 -12.74
N HIS A 150 8.55 -4.28 -12.03
CA HIS A 150 8.88 -5.56 -12.64
C HIS A 150 8.00 -6.68 -12.09
N ARG A 151 7.86 -7.75 -12.89
CA ARG A 151 7.01 -8.89 -12.54
C ARG A 151 7.60 -10.18 -13.10
N ASN A 152 7.82 -11.16 -12.23
CA ASN A 152 8.35 -12.48 -12.59
C ASN A 152 7.38 -13.58 -12.15
N ALA A 153 7.29 -14.64 -12.94
CA ALA A 153 6.56 -15.84 -12.59
C ALA A 153 7.45 -16.80 -11.78
N PHE A 154 6.94 -17.27 -10.64
CA PHE A 154 7.60 -18.24 -9.78
C PHE A 154 6.77 -19.51 -9.69
N LEU A 155 7.39 -20.67 -9.90
CA LEU A 155 6.76 -21.96 -9.71
C LEU A 155 6.82 -22.35 -8.23
N ARG A 156 5.66 -22.54 -7.59
CA ARG A 156 5.58 -23.04 -6.22
C ARG A 156 4.47 -24.09 -6.11
N LYS A 157 4.80 -25.27 -5.59
CA LYS A 157 3.85 -26.40 -5.45
C LYS A 157 3.08 -26.70 -6.76
N GLY A 158 3.76 -26.63 -7.91
CA GLY A 158 3.16 -26.91 -9.23
C GLY A 158 2.29 -25.79 -9.82
N ARG A 159 2.18 -24.64 -9.15
CA ARG A 159 1.43 -23.47 -9.66
C ARG A 159 2.36 -22.28 -9.88
N TYR A 160 2.17 -21.57 -10.99
CA TYR A 160 2.85 -20.32 -11.27
C TYR A 160 2.18 -19.16 -10.53
N TYR A 161 3.01 -18.35 -9.88
CA TYR A 161 2.60 -17.14 -9.17
C TYR A 161 3.38 -15.95 -9.70
N SER A 162 2.66 -14.87 -9.98
CA SER A 162 3.29 -13.62 -10.41
C SER A 162 3.69 -12.80 -9.19
N VAL A 163 4.97 -12.47 -9.07
CA VAL A 163 5.51 -11.67 -7.96
C VAL A 163 6.04 -10.36 -8.52
N HIS A 164 5.59 -9.26 -7.92
CA HIS A 164 6.02 -7.90 -8.27
C HIS A 164 7.25 -7.50 -7.46
N PHE A 165 8.14 -6.73 -8.08
CA PHE A 165 9.32 -6.15 -7.44
C PHE A 165 9.65 -4.78 -8.02
N ILE A 166 10.06 -3.88 -7.14
CA ILE A 166 10.36 -2.47 -7.41
C ILE A 166 11.63 -2.13 -6.61
N PRO A 167 12.83 -2.32 -7.19
CA PRO A 167 14.07 -1.85 -6.59
C PRO A 167 14.07 -0.32 -6.50
N TYR A 168 14.43 0.25 -5.35
CA TYR A 168 14.55 1.69 -5.17
C TYR A 168 15.76 1.99 -4.28
N GLN A 169 16.80 2.60 -4.84
CA GLN A 169 18.06 2.83 -4.13
C GLN A 169 18.59 1.53 -3.50
N GLN A 170 18.84 1.52 -2.18
CA GLN A 170 19.27 0.33 -1.42
C GLN A 170 18.11 -0.53 -0.90
N ARG A 171 16.88 -0.23 -1.31
CA ARG A 171 15.65 -0.85 -0.83
C ARG A 171 15.04 -1.74 -1.90
N PHE A 172 14.44 -2.83 -1.45
CA PHE A 172 13.79 -3.80 -2.33
C PHE A 172 12.32 -3.94 -1.94
N ILE A 173 11.43 -3.31 -2.69
CA ILE A 173 9.98 -3.37 -2.47
C ILE A 173 9.46 -4.54 -3.29
N TRP A 174 8.75 -5.48 -2.69
CA TRP A 174 8.31 -6.70 -3.38
C TRP A 174 7.03 -7.30 -2.80
N GLY A 175 6.50 -8.31 -3.49
CA GLY A 175 5.35 -9.07 -3.01
C GLY A 175 4.07 -8.25 -2.99
N ALA A 176 3.33 -8.32 -1.88
CA ALA A 176 2.02 -7.67 -1.73
C ALA A 176 2.13 -6.14 -1.85
N THR A 177 3.14 -5.53 -1.21
CA THR A 177 3.38 -4.08 -1.28
C THR A 177 3.58 -3.64 -2.72
N ALA A 178 4.47 -4.29 -3.46
CA ALA A 178 4.73 -3.97 -4.87
C ALA A 178 3.50 -4.21 -5.77
N ALA A 179 2.71 -5.25 -5.50
CA ALA A 179 1.48 -5.52 -6.25
C ALA A 179 0.39 -4.46 -6.01
N ILE A 180 0.28 -3.96 -4.78
CA ILE A 180 -0.65 -2.87 -4.42
C ILE A 180 -0.19 -1.56 -5.07
N ILE A 181 1.12 -1.26 -5.06
CA ILE A 181 1.68 -0.09 -5.75
C ILE A 181 1.43 -0.17 -7.26
N ASP A 182 1.66 -1.32 -7.89
CA ASP A 182 1.35 -1.50 -9.31
C ASP A 182 -0.12 -1.26 -9.62
N HIS A 183 -1.02 -1.72 -8.73
CA HIS A 183 -2.45 -1.45 -8.86
C HIS A 183 -2.77 0.04 -8.77
N LEU A 184 -2.23 0.74 -7.76
CA LEU A 184 -2.36 2.19 -7.64
C LEU A 184 -1.90 2.90 -8.92
N CYS A 185 -0.72 2.54 -9.43
CA CYS A 185 -0.13 3.16 -10.61
C CYS A 185 -1.01 2.96 -11.85
N ARG A 186 -1.50 1.74 -12.07
CA ARG A 186 -2.45 1.46 -13.17
C ARG A 186 -3.75 2.24 -13.01
N HIS A 187 -4.26 2.36 -11.79
CA HIS A 187 -5.49 3.11 -11.51
C HIS A 187 -5.37 4.60 -11.80
N VAL A 188 -4.19 5.20 -11.62
CA VAL A 188 -3.96 6.64 -11.87
C VAL A 188 -3.18 6.92 -13.16
N SER A 189 -2.98 5.90 -14.00
CA SER A 189 -2.40 6.07 -15.32
C SER A 189 -3.43 6.69 -16.26
N LEU A 190 -2.96 7.59 -17.14
CA LEU A 190 -3.82 8.07 -18.22
C LEU A 190 -4.06 6.91 -19.20
N PRO A 191 -5.26 6.83 -19.82
CA PRO A 191 -5.49 5.93 -20.93
C PRO A 191 -4.45 6.14 -22.03
N GLU A 192 -4.03 5.07 -22.71
CA GLU A 192 -3.13 5.18 -23.87
C GLU A 192 -3.67 6.12 -24.96
N GLU A 193 -4.99 6.35 -25.00
CA GLU A 193 -5.69 7.27 -25.91
C GLU A 193 -5.49 8.77 -25.59
N MET A 194 -4.85 9.10 -24.47
CA MET A 194 -4.56 10.48 -24.04
C MET A 194 -3.06 10.84 -24.07
N LEU A 195 -2.22 9.98 -24.64
CA LEU A 195 -0.76 10.16 -24.84
C LEU A 195 -0.45 10.33 -26.33
#